data_AF-A0ABD3XXH2-F1
#
_entry.id   AF-A0ABD3XXH2-F1
#
_cell.length_a   1.000
_cell.length_b   1.000
_cell.length_c   1.000
_cell.angle_alpha   90.00
_cell.angle_beta   90.00
_cell.angle_gamma   90.00
#
_symmetry.space_group_name_H-M   'P 1'
#
loop_
_entity.id
_entity.type
_entity.pdbx_description
1 polymer ?
#
loop_
_entity_poly.entity_id
_entity_poly.type
_entity_poly.pdbx_seq_one_letter_code
_entity_poly.pdbx_strand_id
1 'polypeptide(L)'
;MGELLPGDEPIKIFGTKFDDYYNQLFLDSAGGIQSTYRAKDEGQKVCLQQSAVPKILVLKVTKEPALILVRNISYDLLNGTRGVVHVLPENCHPFINFVGKSVPLPLISFDMFDSLCNKVVATWIQYTVRLAYAITVHRAQRQSLDRLETGCYSFIPLGQMGVSVGRATSKEGLRILNYNLRAAHLKHLQCVYDIALLGLKRKRTFHAVNLNVHQNCKMMIITAQCHTDVPMQVTQTCLCRYRNNNRS
;
A
#
# COMPACT_ATOMS: atom_id res chain seq x y z
N MET A 1 15.63 -17.65 -8.78
CA MET A 1 15.09 -16.39 -8.24
C MET A 1 14.04 -16.76 -7.22
N GLY A 2 13.86 -16.02 -6.12
CA GLY A 2 12.72 -16.24 -5.23
C GLY A 2 11.45 -15.76 -5.95
N GLU A 3 10.75 -16.69 -6.59
CA GLU A 3 9.47 -16.39 -7.24
C GLU A 3 8.39 -16.28 -6.17
N LEU A 4 7.48 -15.32 -6.34
CA LEU A 4 6.26 -15.33 -5.56
C LEU A 4 5.44 -16.54 -5.99
N LEU A 5 4.72 -17.14 -5.05
CA LEU A 5 3.76 -18.20 -5.38
C LEU A 5 2.74 -17.72 -6.44
N PRO A 6 2.21 -18.61 -7.28
CA PRO A 6 1.24 -18.24 -8.30
C PRO A 6 -0.02 -17.57 -7.70
N GLY A 7 -0.59 -16.61 -8.45
CA GLY A 7 -1.80 -15.85 -8.10
C GLY A 7 -1.78 -14.42 -8.70
N ASP A 8 -2.61 -13.51 -8.18
CA ASP A 8 -2.71 -12.10 -8.62
C ASP A 8 -1.39 -11.33 -8.63
N GLU A 9 -1.19 -10.47 -9.64
CA GLU A 9 0.01 -9.62 -9.69
C GLU A 9 0.23 -8.78 -8.41
N PRO A 10 1.46 -8.77 -7.86
CA PRO A 10 1.78 -8.01 -6.66
C PRO A 10 1.79 -6.51 -6.94
N ILE A 11 1.39 -5.70 -5.96
CA ILE A 11 1.54 -4.25 -6.03
C ILE A 11 3.01 -3.88 -5.87
N LYS A 12 3.54 -3.09 -6.79
CA LYS A 12 4.91 -2.58 -6.69
C LYS A 12 4.99 -1.35 -5.81
N ILE A 13 5.90 -1.33 -4.85
CA ILE A 13 6.14 -0.20 -3.94
C ILE A 13 7.44 0.51 -4.31
N PHE A 14 7.33 1.83 -4.55
CA PHE A 14 8.45 2.71 -4.89
C PHE A 14 8.67 3.81 -3.84
N GLY A 15 9.92 4.24 -3.66
CA GLY A 15 10.28 5.34 -2.75
C GLY A 15 10.04 6.73 -3.32
N THR A 16 10.02 6.83 -4.65
CA THR A 16 9.82 8.07 -5.41
C THR A 16 8.42 8.10 -6.03
N LYS A 17 7.97 9.28 -6.47
CA LYS A 17 6.69 9.48 -7.20
C LYS A 17 6.74 8.94 -8.64
N PHE A 18 7.17 7.70 -8.80
CA PHE A 18 7.24 6.98 -10.06
C PHE A 18 5.98 6.13 -10.31
N ASP A 19 5.16 5.94 -9.28
CA ASP A 19 3.95 5.13 -9.31
C ASP A 19 2.92 5.62 -10.33
N ASP A 20 2.67 6.93 -10.40
CA ASP A 20 1.70 7.49 -11.36
C ASP A 20 2.12 7.23 -12.83
N TYR A 21 3.41 7.31 -13.15
CA TYR A 21 3.95 6.98 -14.48
C TYR A 21 3.86 5.48 -14.79
N TYR A 22 4.24 4.63 -13.82
CA TYR A 22 4.17 3.18 -13.96
C TYR A 22 2.73 2.71 -14.19
N ASN A 23 1.79 3.26 -13.43
CA ASN A 23 0.37 2.94 -13.56
C ASN A 23 -0.19 3.33 -14.93
N GLN A 24 0.22 4.48 -15.48
CA GLN A 24 -0.17 4.92 -16.83
C GLN A 24 0.37 3.95 -17.89
N LEU A 25 1.66 3.62 -17.85
CA LEU A 25 2.26 2.67 -18.80
C LEU A 25 1.54 1.32 -18.83
N PHE A 26 1.17 0.78 -17.66
CA PHE A 26 0.44 -0.49 -17.55
C PHE A 26 -1.01 -0.37 -18.03
N LEU A 27 -1.63 0.79 -17.83
CA LEU A 27 -2.96 1.03 -18.35
C LEU A 27 -2.94 1.21 -19.88
N ASP A 28 -1.91 1.84 -20.43
CA ASP A 28 -1.76 2.06 -21.86
C ASP A 28 -1.47 0.76 -22.60
N SER A 29 -0.63 -0.10 -22.01
CA SER A 29 -0.37 -1.44 -22.53
C SER A 29 -1.59 -2.37 -22.43
N ALA A 30 -2.52 -2.10 -21.50
CA ALA A 30 -3.80 -2.78 -21.48
C ALA A 30 -4.63 -2.36 -22.71
N GLY A 31 -5.02 -3.34 -23.51
CA GLY A 31 -5.96 -3.13 -24.62
C GLY A 31 -7.36 -2.73 -24.13
N GLY A 32 -8.22 -2.32 -25.06
CA GLY A 32 -9.62 -2.00 -24.78
C GLY A 32 -9.94 -0.51 -24.71
N ILE A 33 -11.23 -0.22 -24.56
CA ILE A 33 -11.77 1.15 -24.59
C ILE A 33 -11.47 1.85 -23.27
N GLN A 34 -10.94 3.06 -23.37
CA GLN A 34 -10.64 3.92 -22.23
C GLN A 34 -11.84 4.76 -21.84
N SER A 35 -12.20 4.74 -20.56
CA SER A 35 -13.16 5.67 -19.94
C SER A 35 -12.44 6.64 -19.02
N THR A 36 -12.82 7.92 -19.09
CA THR A 36 -12.18 8.99 -18.33
C THR A 36 -13.17 9.69 -17.42
N TYR A 37 -12.82 9.83 -16.14
CA TYR A 37 -13.66 10.41 -15.09
C TYR A 37 -12.93 11.59 -14.43
N ARG A 38 -13.48 12.80 -14.61
CA ARG A 38 -12.94 14.04 -14.05
C ARG A 38 -13.57 14.33 -12.69
N ALA A 39 -12.74 14.58 -11.68
CA ALA A 39 -13.19 15.00 -10.37
C ALA A 39 -13.91 16.36 -10.44
N LYS A 40 -14.90 16.56 -9.58
CA LYS A 40 -15.51 17.88 -9.36
C LYS A 40 -14.86 18.48 -8.12
N ASP A 41 -14.14 19.58 -8.30
CA ASP A 41 -13.35 20.23 -7.26
C ASP A 41 -13.97 21.59 -6.90
N GLU A 42 -14.05 21.90 -5.61
CA GLU A 42 -14.53 23.16 -5.05
C GLU A 42 -13.55 23.68 -3.98
N GLY A 43 -13.42 25.01 -3.85
CA GLY A 43 -12.56 25.65 -2.85
C GLY A 43 -11.14 26.00 -3.32
N GLN A 44 -10.20 26.07 -2.39
CA GLN A 44 -8.86 26.64 -2.63
C GLN A 44 -7.94 25.70 -3.41
N LYS A 45 -7.32 26.20 -4.49
CA LYS A 45 -6.42 25.43 -5.38
C LYS A 45 -5.23 24.78 -4.67
N VAL A 46 -4.71 25.40 -3.62
CA VAL A 46 -3.55 24.88 -2.85
C VAL A 46 -3.96 23.61 -2.08
N CYS A 47 -5.14 23.64 -1.45
CA CYS A 47 -5.72 22.53 -0.69
C CYS A 47 -6.05 21.33 -1.61
N LEU A 48 -6.55 21.59 -2.81
CA LEU A 48 -6.90 20.56 -3.80
C LEU A 48 -5.70 19.69 -4.25
N GLN A 49 -4.46 20.14 -4.07
CA GLN A 49 -3.27 19.34 -4.41
C GLN A 49 -3.03 18.17 -3.44
N GLN A 50 -3.69 18.18 -2.28
CA GLN A 50 -3.55 17.15 -1.26
C GLN A 50 -4.57 16.02 -1.41
N SER A 51 -5.35 16.01 -2.50
CA SER A 51 -6.37 15.00 -2.74
C SER A 51 -5.80 13.58 -2.73
N ALA A 52 -6.47 12.69 -2.00
CA ALA A 52 -6.13 11.27 -1.96
C ALA A 52 -6.49 10.55 -3.28
N VAL A 53 -7.37 11.13 -4.09
CA VAL A 53 -7.89 10.59 -5.36
C VAL A 53 -7.34 11.40 -6.54
N PRO A 54 -7.23 10.80 -7.74
CA PRO A 54 -6.73 11.51 -8.90
C PRO A 54 -7.78 12.49 -9.44
N LYS A 55 -7.31 13.66 -9.89
CA LYS A 55 -8.16 14.66 -10.57
C LYS A 55 -8.79 14.11 -11.85
N ILE A 56 -8.04 13.26 -12.55
CA ILE A 56 -8.50 12.54 -13.74
C ILE A 56 -8.25 11.06 -13.48
N LEU A 57 -9.32 10.30 -13.30
CA LEU A 57 -9.27 8.85 -13.19
C LEU A 57 -9.52 8.25 -14.57
N VAL A 58 -8.55 7.50 -15.08
CA VAL A 58 -8.65 6.80 -16.35
C VAL A 58 -8.77 5.31 -16.07
N LEU A 59 -9.79 4.67 -16.64
CA LEU A 59 -10.08 3.25 -16.46
C LEU A 59 -10.20 2.54 -17.81
N LYS A 60 -9.79 1.27 -17.83
CA LYS A 60 -10.06 0.27 -18.87
C LYS A 60 -10.54 -0.99 -18.18
N VAL A 61 -11.33 -1.83 -18.86
CA VAL A 61 -11.70 -3.16 -18.35
C VAL A 61 -10.41 -3.98 -18.19
N THR A 62 -10.23 -4.61 -17.02
CA THR A 62 -9.00 -5.36 -16.70
C THR A 62 -9.33 -6.81 -16.38
N LYS A 63 -8.36 -7.71 -16.59
CA LYS A 63 -8.48 -9.12 -16.19
C LYS A 63 -7.98 -9.36 -14.77
N GLU A 64 -6.98 -8.58 -14.37
CA GLU A 64 -6.35 -8.66 -13.06
C GLU A 64 -6.65 -7.41 -12.23
N PRO A 65 -6.42 -7.45 -10.90
CA PRO A 65 -6.67 -6.33 -10.03
C PRO A 65 -5.78 -5.13 -10.40
N ALA A 66 -6.39 -4.10 -10.95
CA ALA A 66 -5.71 -2.88 -11.37
C ALA A 66 -5.95 -1.72 -10.39
N LEU A 67 -6.97 -1.83 -9.54
CA LEU A 67 -7.42 -0.77 -8.65
C LEU A 67 -7.16 -1.09 -7.18
N ILE A 68 -7.07 -0.04 -6.38
CA ILE A 68 -7.10 -0.11 -4.92
C ILE A 68 -8.12 0.89 -4.38
N LEU A 69 -8.88 0.49 -3.36
CA LEU A 69 -9.73 1.42 -2.60
C LEU A 69 -8.87 2.33 -1.73
N VAL A 70 -9.19 3.62 -1.73
CA VAL A 70 -8.51 4.62 -0.86
C VAL A 70 -9.32 5.01 0.36
N ARG A 71 -10.54 4.48 0.49
CA ARG A 71 -11.46 4.74 1.60
C ARG A 71 -12.32 3.50 1.85
N ASN A 72 -12.80 3.36 3.08
CA ASN A 72 -13.79 2.34 3.41
C ASN A 72 -15.13 2.76 2.80
N ILE A 73 -15.78 1.83 2.08
CA ILE A 73 -17.12 2.02 1.49
C ILE A 73 -18.16 1.24 2.31
N SER A 74 -17.82 0.02 2.71
CA SER A 74 -18.67 -0.88 3.50
C SER A 74 -17.82 -1.68 4.49
N TYR A 75 -18.44 -2.53 5.31
CA TYR A 75 -17.72 -3.40 6.25
C TYR A 75 -16.77 -4.41 5.55
N ASP A 76 -17.10 -4.82 4.33
CA ASP A 76 -16.31 -5.76 3.52
C ASP A 76 -15.40 -5.08 2.48
N LEU A 77 -15.63 -3.79 2.19
CA LEU A 77 -14.84 -3.00 1.24
C LEU A 77 -14.07 -1.90 1.98
N LEU A 78 -12.86 -2.24 2.39
CA LEU A 78 -11.99 -1.39 3.19
C LEU A 78 -10.91 -0.73 2.33
N ASN A 79 -10.28 0.32 2.86
CA ASN A 79 -9.10 0.93 2.26
C ASN A 79 -8.00 -0.13 2.10
N GLY A 80 -7.44 -0.24 0.90
CA GLY A 80 -6.47 -1.26 0.53
C GLY A 80 -7.06 -2.42 -0.27
N THR A 81 -8.38 -2.63 -0.27
CA THR A 81 -9.01 -3.71 -1.04
C THR A 81 -8.75 -3.51 -2.54
N ARG A 82 -8.32 -4.59 -3.19
CA ARG A 82 -7.94 -4.65 -4.61
C ARG A 82 -9.13 -5.00 -5.48
N GLY A 83 -9.22 -4.36 -6.64
CA GLY A 83 -10.37 -4.50 -7.54
C GLY A 83 -10.00 -4.64 -9.00
N VAL A 84 -10.79 -5.43 -9.72
CA VAL A 84 -10.75 -5.62 -11.17
C VAL A 84 -11.83 -4.76 -11.81
N VAL A 85 -11.50 -3.99 -12.85
CA VAL A 85 -12.51 -3.22 -13.58
C VAL A 85 -13.34 -4.19 -14.42
N HIS A 86 -14.59 -4.41 -14.02
CA HIS A 86 -15.45 -5.42 -14.64
C HIS A 86 -16.23 -4.85 -15.82
N VAL A 87 -16.97 -3.75 -15.61
CA VAL A 87 -17.79 -3.11 -16.65
C VAL A 87 -17.68 -1.59 -16.55
N LEU A 88 -17.52 -0.95 -17.72
CA LEU A 88 -17.50 0.50 -17.87
C LEU A 88 -18.68 0.92 -18.77
N PRO A 89 -19.91 1.02 -18.23
CA PRO A 89 -21.07 1.42 -19.01
C PRO A 89 -21.00 2.91 -19.39
N GLU A 90 -21.52 3.25 -20.57
CA GLU A 90 -21.67 4.65 -20.97
C GLU A 90 -22.64 5.39 -20.04
N ASN A 91 -22.26 6.61 -19.62
CA ASN A 91 -23.08 7.50 -18.79
C ASN A 91 -23.54 6.93 -17.44
N CYS A 92 -22.91 5.86 -16.94
CA CYS A 92 -23.25 5.21 -15.69
C CYS A 92 -22.00 5.02 -14.81
N HIS A 93 -22.21 4.65 -13.55
CA HIS A 93 -21.11 4.35 -12.63
C HIS A 93 -20.34 3.08 -13.07
N PRO A 94 -19.00 3.07 -12.96
CA PRO A 94 -18.21 1.90 -13.28
C PRO A 94 -18.49 0.78 -12.28
N PHE A 95 -18.49 -0.47 -12.76
CA PHE A 95 -18.62 -1.66 -11.92
C PHE A 95 -17.26 -2.29 -11.70
N ILE A 96 -16.90 -2.44 -10.44
CA ILE A 96 -15.62 -3.02 -10.02
C ILE A 96 -15.91 -4.34 -9.32
N ASN A 97 -15.20 -5.38 -9.71
CA ASN A 97 -15.19 -6.64 -8.99
C ASN A 97 -14.18 -6.56 -7.84
N PHE A 98 -14.68 -6.48 -6.62
CA PHE A 98 -13.89 -6.59 -5.40
C PHE A 98 -14.15 -7.95 -4.78
N VAL A 99 -13.11 -8.76 -4.60
CA VAL A 99 -13.19 -10.05 -3.89
C VAL A 99 -14.31 -10.95 -4.45
N GLY A 100 -14.42 -11.03 -5.78
CA GLY A 100 -15.43 -11.85 -6.48
C GLY A 100 -16.83 -11.23 -6.60
N LYS A 101 -17.08 -10.06 -6.00
CA LYS A 101 -18.37 -9.36 -6.07
C LYS A 101 -18.28 -8.14 -6.98
N SER A 102 -19.09 -8.10 -8.03
CA SER A 102 -19.25 -6.91 -8.88
C SER A 102 -20.15 -5.89 -8.20
N VAL A 103 -19.61 -4.72 -7.88
CA VAL A 103 -20.35 -3.62 -7.23
C VAL A 103 -20.22 -2.32 -8.02
N PRO A 104 -21.26 -1.49 -8.10
CA PRO A 104 -21.14 -0.15 -8.66
C PRO A 104 -20.26 0.70 -7.76
N LEU A 105 -19.34 1.45 -8.35
CA LEU A 105 -18.43 2.33 -7.60
C LEU A 105 -19.11 3.68 -7.34
N PRO A 106 -19.35 4.08 -6.08
CA PRO A 106 -20.02 5.35 -5.79
C PRO A 106 -19.08 6.54 -5.99
N LEU A 107 -19.65 7.66 -6.44
CA LEU A 107 -19.02 8.98 -6.32
C LEU A 107 -19.16 9.45 -4.87
N ILE A 108 -18.04 9.84 -4.25
CA ILE A 108 -18.01 10.27 -2.86
C ILE A 108 -17.34 11.64 -2.76
N SER A 109 -17.87 12.49 -1.88
CA SER A 109 -17.24 13.76 -1.52
C SER A 109 -16.16 13.57 -0.46
N PHE A 110 -15.09 14.34 -0.62
CA PHE A 110 -13.99 14.42 0.33
C PHE A 110 -13.80 15.88 0.70
N ASP A 111 -13.97 16.18 1.97
CA ASP A 111 -13.85 17.54 2.49
C ASP A 111 -12.53 17.71 3.24
N MET A 112 -11.87 18.82 2.98
CA MET A 112 -10.72 19.29 3.74
C MET A 112 -11.18 20.36 4.72
N PHE A 113 -11.10 20.04 6.00
CA PHE A 113 -11.42 20.96 7.08
C PHE A 113 -10.17 21.71 7.55
N ASP A 114 -10.24 23.03 7.61
CA ASP A 114 -9.23 23.87 8.24
C ASP A 114 -9.65 24.17 9.68
N SER A 115 -8.88 23.65 10.64
CA SER A 115 -9.13 23.84 12.07
C SER A 115 -8.93 25.28 12.54
N LEU A 116 -8.07 26.07 11.87
CA LEU A 116 -7.82 27.46 12.24
C LEU A 116 -9.02 28.34 11.88
N CYS A 117 -9.59 28.10 10.71
CA CYS A 117 -10.74 28.85 10.20
C CYS A 117 -12.09 28.20 10.53
N ASN A 118 -12.08 27.03 11.18
CA ASN A 118 -13.25 26.21 11.52
C ASN A 118 -14.22 25.98 10.34
N LYS A 119 -13.70 25.74 9.14
CA LYS A 119 -14.50 25.62 7.91
C LYS A 119 -13.91 24.63 6.90
N VAL A 120 -14.75 24.13 6.00
CA VAL A 120 -14.29 23.38 4.82
C VAL A 120 -13.64 24.37 3.84
N VAL A 121 -12.37 24.12 3.50
CA VAL A 121 -11.58 24.98 2.61
C VAL A 121 -11.43 24.42 1.20
N ALA A 122 -11.68 23.13 1.03
CA ALA A 122 -11.75 22.47 -0.27
C ALA A 122 -12.58 21.19 -0.18
N THR A 123 -13.28 20.89 -1.26
CA THR A 123 -14.05 19.66 -1.45
C THR A 123 -13.72 19.10 -2.82
N TRP A 124 -13.58 17.78 -2.92
CA TRP A 124 -13.48 17.09 -4.20
C TRP A 124 -14.40 15.88 -4.24
N ILE A 125 -15.12 15.71 -5.35
CA ILE A 125 -16.05 14.60 -5.60
C ILE A 125 -15.45 13.72 -6.68
N GLN A 126 -15.14 12.47 -6.34
CA GLN A 126 -14.52 11.50 -7.23
C GLN A 126 -14.78 10.07 -6.73
N TYR A 127 -14.54 9.09 -7.59
CA TYR A 127 -14.52 7.68 -7.21
C TYR A 127 -13.40 7.36 -6.22
N THR A 128 -13.68 6.48 -5.26
CA THR A 128 -12.76 6.14 -4.15
C THR A 128 -11.70 5.11 -4.50
N VAL A 129 -11.20 5.15 -5.74
CA VAL A 129 -10.19 4.22 -6.26
C VAL A 129 -9.00 4.94 -6.87
N ARG A 130 -7.87 4.22 -6.97
CA ARG A 130 -6.72 4.58 -7.79
C ARG A 130 -6.23 3.37 -8.55
N LEU A 131 -5.54 3.62 -9.67
CA LEU A 131 -4.67 2.61 -10.27
C LEU A 131 -3.58 2.21 -9.27
N ALA A 132 -3.29 0.92 -9.20
CA ALA A 132 -2.43 0.34 -8.20
C ALA A 132 -1.62 -0.85 -8.74
N TYR A 133 -1.13 -0.78 -9.97
CA TYR A 133 -0.01 -1.65 -10.38
C TYR A 133 1.25 -1.28 -9.59
N ALA A 134 1.37 0.01 -9.26
CA ALA A 134 2.36 0.54 -8.34
C ALA A 134 1.80 1.64 -7.42
N ILE A 135 2.40 1.77 -6.25
CA ILE A 135 2.13 2.85 -5.28
C ILE A 135 3.45 3.33 -4.63
N THR A 136 3.47 4.58 -4.16
CA THR A 136 4.58 5.03 -3.32
C THR A 136 4.50 4.46 -1.89
N VAL A 137 5.64 4.35 -1.22
CA VAL A 137 5.72 4.00 0.22
C VAL A 137 4.82 4.89 1.06
N HIS A 138 4.75 6.19 0.74
CA HIS A 138 3.90 7.14 1.45
C HIS A 138 2.41 6.83 1.28
N ARG A 139 1.97 6.50 0.06
CA ARG A 139 0.56 6.14 -0.22
C ARG A 139 0.19 4.78 0.37
N ALA A 140 1.15 3.86 0.49
CA ALA A 140 0.95 2.57 1.13
C ALA A 140 0.82 2.65 2.67
N GLN A 141 1.11 3.80 3.29
CA GLN A 141 1.06 3.92 4.74
C GLN A 141 -0.33 3.58 5.28
N ARG A 142 -0.36 2.76 6.34
CA ARG A 142 -1.60 2.28 7.00
C ARG A 142 -2.48 1.40 6.11
N GLN A 143 -1.97 0.91 4.98
CA GLN A 143 -2.59 -0.17 4.21
C GLN A 143 -1.97 -1.52 4.58
N SER A 144 -2.76 -2.58 4.48
CA SER A 144 -2.31 -3.97 4.55
C SER A 144 -2.48 -4.57 3.16
N LEU A 145 -1.42 -5.17 2.62
CA LEU A 145 -1.36 -5.66 1.24
C LEU A 145 -1.03 -7.14 1.26
N ASP A 146 -1.87 -7.94 0.59
CA ASP A 146 -1.68 -9.39 0.54
C ASP A 146 -0.49 -9.79 -0.32
N ARG A 147 -0.27 -9.08 -1.43
CA ARG A 147 0.83 -9.33 -2.34
C ARG A 147 1.52 -8.03 -2.70
N LEU A 148 2.77 -7.92 -2.32
CA LEU A 148 3.57 -6.73 -2.58
C LEU A 148 4.98 -7.07 -3.03
N GLU A 149 5.46 -6.25 -3.94
CA GLU A 149 6.84 -6.23 -4.37
C GLU A 149 7.45 -4.88 -4.01
N THR A 150 8.56 -4.88 -3.28
CA THR A 150 9.22 -3.64 -2.88
C THR A 150 10.59 -3.50 -3.53
N GLY A 151 10.77 -2.44 -4.31
CA GLY A 151 12.04 -2.10 -4.97
C GLY A 151 12.88 -1.18 -4.11
N CYS A 152 13.84 -1.74 -3.36
CA CYS A 152 14.59 -1.01 -2.33
C CYS A 152 15.67 -0.07 -2.87
N TYR A 153 15.97 -0.12 -4.18
CA TYR A 153 16.92 0.79 -4.82
C TYR A 153 16.52 2.26 -4.68
N SER A 154 15.21 2.54 -4.72
CA SER A 154 14.64 3.89 -4.69
C SER A 154 14.46 4.48 -3.28
N PHE A 155 14.80 3.73 -2.23
CA PHE A 155 14.61 4.15 -0.84
C PHE A 155 15.81 4.97 -0.37
N ILE A 156 15.59 6.28 -0.18
CA ILE A 156 16.64 7.23 0.22
C ILE A 156 16.58 7.51 1.73
N PRO A 157 15.41 7.83 2.33
CA PRO A 157 15.28 8.02 3.77
C PRO A 157 15.31 6.70 4.55
N LEU A 158 15.92 6.76 5.74
CA LEU A 158 15.98 5.64 6.69
C LEU A 158 14.57 5.21 7.12
N GLY A 159 14.31 3.91 7.17
CA GLY A 159 13.04 3.35 7.64
C GLY A 159 11.94 3.20 6.57
N GLN A 160 12.11 3.74 5.35
CA GLN A 160 11.15 3.50 4.26
C GLN A 160 11.02 2.02 3.91
N MET A 161 12.12 1.28 3.98
CA MET A 161 12.12 -0.17 3.78
C MET A 161 11.24 -0.87 4.82
N GLY A 162 11.39 -0.51 6.11
CA GLY A 162 10.58 -1.07 7.19
C GLY A 162 9.10 -0.76 7.04
N VAL A 163 8.76 0.46 6.60
CA VAL A 163 7.36 0.84 6.29
C VAL A 163 6.79 -0.03 5.17
N SER A 164 7.53 -0.18 4.08
CA SER A 164 7.14 -0.97 2.89
C SER A 164 6.95 -2.45 3.22
N VAL A 165 7.95 -3.07 3.84
CA VAL A 165 7.91 -4.48 4.26
C VAL A 165 6.77 -4.72 5.25
N GLY A 166 6.57 -3.81 6.21
CA GLY A 166 5.49 -3.90 7.18
C GLY A 166 4.10 -3.66 6.62
N ARG A 167 3.93 -3.49 5.30
CA ARG A 167 2.61 -3.50 4.65
C ARG A 167 2.17 -4.91 4.26
N ALA A 168 3.09 -5.87 4.12
CA ALA A 168 2.76 -7.23 3.75
C ALA A 168 1.98 -7.92 4.88
N THR A 169 0.92 -8.66 4.53
CA THR A 169 0.19 -9.49 5.49
C THR A 169 0.88 -10.83 5.75
N SER A 170 1.67 -11.33 4.80
CA SER A 170 2.37 -12.61 4.88
C SER A 170 3.77 -12.54 4.26
N LYS A 171 4.64 -13.49 4.62
CA LYS A 171 5.99 -13.60 4.04
C LYS A 171 5.93 -14.10 2.60
N GLU A 172 4.98 -14.97 2.32
CA GLU A 172 4.74 -15.60 1.02
C GLU A 172 4.26 -14.56 -0.02
N GLY A 173 3.53 -13.54 0.44
CA GLY A 173 3.07 -12.42 -0.37
C GLY A 173 4.10 -11.32 -0.59
N LEU A 174 5.29 -11.41 0.01
CA LEU A 174 6.31 -10.36 -0.02
C LEU A 174 7.49 -10.72 -0.93
N ARG A 175 7.75 -9.86 -1.92
CA ARG A 175 9.00 -9.90 -2.72
C ARG A 175 9.83 -8.65 -2.50
N ILE A 176 11.08 -8.82 -2.12
CA ILE A 176 12.04 -7.71 -1.96
C ILE A 176 13.03 -7.75 -3.13
N LEU A 177 13.09 -6.66 -3.90
CA LEU A 177 14.03 -6.49 -5.00
C LEU A 177 15.08 -5.42 -4.66
N ASN A 178 16.28 -5.59 -5.21
CA ASN A 178 17.38 -4.60 -5.12
C ASN A 178 17.65 -4.11 -3.70
N TYR A 179 17.88 -5.07 -2.78
CA TYR A 179 18.09 -4.78 -1.36
C TYR A 179 19.21 -3.75 -1.14
N ASN A 180 18.92 -2.71 -0.37
CA ASN A 180 19.84 -1.61 -0.08
C ASN A 180 20.09 -1.52 1.43
N LEU A 181 21.29 -1.92 1.86
CA LEU A 181 21.72 -1.89 3.26
C LEU A 181 21.61 -0.49 3.90
N ARG A 182 21.84 0.59 3.13
CA ARG A 182 21.71 1.96 3.66
C ARG A 182 20.27 2.32 3.98
N ALA A 183 19.33 1.90 3.14
CA ALA A 183 17.90 2.12 3.35
C ALA A 183 17.33 1.24 4.49
N ALA A 184 17.96 0.08 4.73
CA ALA A 184 17.64 -0.81 5.84
C ALA A 184 18.17 -0.29 7.19
N HIS A 185 19.19 0.57 7.18
CA HIS A 185 19.83 1.04 8.40
C HIS A 185 18.88 1.99 9.16
N LEU A 186 18.45 1.59 10.36
CA LEU A 186 17.69 2.45 11.27
C LEU A 186 18.70 3.20 12.15
N LYS A 187 18.65 4.54 12.18
CA LYS A 187 19.50 5.35 13.09
C LYS A 187 19.10 5.21 14.57
N HIS A 188 17.90 4.71 14.84
CA HIS A 188 17.40 4.59 16.21
C HIS A 188 17.67 3.17 16.72
N LEU A 189 18.48 3.05 17.77
CA LEU A 189 18.81 1.80 18.47
C LEU A 189 17.59 1.12 19.14
N GLN A 190 16.41 1.72 19.04
CA GLN A 190 15.16 1.19 19.57
C GLN A 190 14.06 1.34 18.52
N CYS A 191 13.27 0.28 18.33
CA CYS A 191 12.04 0.26 17.55
C CYS A 191 12.25 0.25 16.02
N VAL A 192 11.99 -0.91 15.39
CA VAL A 192 10.83 -1.13 14.50
C VAL A 192 10.90 -2.58 13.96
N TYR A 193 10.12 -3.40 14.67
CA TYR A 193 9.45 -4.66 14.33
C TYR A 193 10.24 -5.93 14.00
N ASP A 194 10.20 -6.84 14.99
CA ASP A 194 10.28 -8.30 14.86
C ASP A 194 9.25 -8.94 13.89
N ILE A 195 8.62 -8.19 12.96
CA ILE A 195 7.66 -8.77 12.00
C ILE A 195 8.39 -9.66 10.96
N ALA A 196 9.70 -9.52 10.79
CA ALA A 196 10.51 -10.47 10.04
C ALA A 196 10.93 -11.72 10.85
N LEU A 197 10.67 -11.77 12.16
CA LEU A 197 11.15 -12.83 13.07
C LEU A 197 10.07 -13.46 13.97
N LEU A 198 8.84 -12.93 13.99
CA LEU A 198 7.75 -13.41 14.85
C LEU A 198 6.94 -14.55 14.23
N GLY A 199 7.65 -15.62 13.83
CA GLY A 199 7.16 -16.99 13.94
C GLY A 199 7.70 -17.70 15.20
N LEU A 200 8.65 -17.10 15.91
CA LEU A 200 9.30 -17.70 17.07
C LEU A 200 8.88 -17.00 18.37
N LYS A 201 7.74 -17.40 18.94
CA LYS A 201 7.47 -17.11 20.35
C LYS A 201 7.46 -18.40 21.16
N ARG A 202 8.59 -18.71 21.80
CA ARG A 202 8.67 -18.72 23.28
C ARG A 202 10.10 -18.89 23.81
N LYS A 203 10.48 -17.90 24.62
CA LYS A 203 11.43 -17.92 25.74
C LYS A 203 12.66 -18.82 25.60
N ARG A 204 13.81 -18.21 25.33
CA ARG A 204 14.99 -18.21 26.23
C ARG A 204 16.13 -17.43 25.56
N THR A 205 16.71 -16.51 26.32
CA THR A 205 18.04 -15.88 26.15
C THR A 205 18.47 -15.58 24.71
N PHE A 206 18.40 -14.30 24.36
CA PHE A 206 18.99 -13.73 23.16
C PHE A 206 20.49 -14.07 23.09
N HIS A 207 20.89 -14.74 22.02
CA HIS A 207 22.24 -14.63 21.46
C HIS A 207 22.07 -13.99 20.09
N ALA A 208 22.89 -12.97 19.85
CA ALA A 208 22.97 -12.27 18.57
C ALA A 208 23.08 -13.30 17.44
N VAL A 209 22.07 -13.37 16.57
CA VAL A 209 22.20 -14.13 15.34
C VAL A 209 23.12 -13.32 14.45
N ASN A 210 24.38 -13.76 14.36
CA ASN A 210 25.32 -13.28 13.38
C ASN A 210 24.68 -13.44 11.99
N LEU A 211 24.36 -12.30 11.37
CA LEU A 211 24.02 -12.24 9.95
C LEU A 211 25.30 -12.58 9.19
N ASN A 212 25.52 -13.85 8.88
CA ASN A 212 26.58 -14.24 7.95
C ASN A 212 26.20 -13.75 6.55
N VAL A 213 26.67 -12.56 6.23
CA VAL A 213 26.66 -11.98 4.88
C VAL A 213 27.72 -12.73 4.08
N HIS A 214 27.32 -13.78 3.35
CA HIS A 214 28.19 -14.30 2.29
C HIS A 214 28.21 -13.28 1.14
N GLN A 215 29.33 -12.58 1.01
CA GLN A 215 29.53 -11.41 0.12
C GLN A 215 29.44 -11.71 -1.39
N ASN A 216 29.05 -12.91 -1.84
CA ASN A 216 29.20 -13.29 -3.25
C ASN A 216 27.96 -13.86 -3.98
N CYS A 217 26.73 -13.69 -3.48
CA CYS A 217 25.54 -14.17 -4.20
C CYS A 217 24.47 -13.10 -4.43
N LYS A 218 24.08 -12.91 -5.70
CA LYS A 218 23.04 -11.99 -6.23
C LYS A 218 21.59 -12.29 -5.77
N MET A 219 21.39 -13.03 -4.69
CA MET A 219 20.05 -13.35 -4.18
C MET A 219 20.14 -13.82 -2.73
N MET A 220 19.24 -13.34 -1.87
CA MET A 220 19.13 -13.80 -0.48
C MET A 220 17.83 -14.59 -0.33
N ILE A 221 17.93 -15.92 -0.21
CA ILE A 221 16.82 -16.78 0.18
C ILE A 221 16.93 -16.94 1.70
N ILE A 222 15.94 -16.44 2.45
CA ILE A 222 15.85 -16.61 3.90
C ILE A 222 15.02 -17.86 4.18
N THR A 223 15.67 -19.02 4.27
CA THR A 223 15.07 -20.26 4.79
C THR A 223 15.11 -20.29 6.31
N ALA A 224 13.96 -20.46 6.94
CA ALA A 224 13.83 -20.86 8.34
C ALA A 224 12.81 -22.00 8.37
N GLN A 225 13.19 -23.18 8.88
CA GLN A 225 12.27 -24.30 9.11
C GLN A 225 11.90 -24.34 10.60
N CYS A 226 10.60 -24.39 10.89
CA CYS A 226 10.09 -24.87 12.18
C CYS A 226 8.80 -25.68 11.96
N HIS A 227 8.77 -26.88 12.53
CA HIS A 227 7.63 -27.79 12.55
C HIS A 227 6.58 -27.36 13.60
N THR A 228 5.33 -27.72 13.32
CA THR A 228 4.12 -27.85 14.17
C THR A 228 2.99 -26.82 14.01
N ASP A 229 1.81 -27.39 13.74
CA ASP A 229 0.51 -26.81 13.44
C ASP A 229 -0.23 -26.26 14.68
N VAL A 230 -0.99 -25.15 14.54
CA VAL A 230 -2.26 -24.77 15.24
C VAL A 230 -2.56 -23.25 15.02
N PRO A 231 -3.83 -22.80 14.85
CA PRO A 231 -4.16 -21.49 14.29
C PRO A 231 -4.31 -20.33 15.31
N MET A 232 -4.14 -19.07 14.84
CA MET A 232 -4.21 -17.82 15.63
C MET A 232 -5.58 -17.11 15.57
N GLN A 233 -6.01 -16.52 16.69
CA GLN A 233 -7.00 -15.43 16.76
C GLN A 233 -6.31 -14.11 17.17
N VAL A 234 -6.75 -12.98 16.60
CA VAL A 234 -6.09 -11.67 16.73
C VAL A 234 -7.03 -10.65 17.41
N THR A 235 -6.51 -9.94 18.42
CA THR A 235 -7.09 -8.70 18.94
C THR A 235 -6.06 -7.57 18.90
N GLN A 236 -6.51 -6.39 18.47
CA GLN A 236 -5.70 -5.19 18.21
C GLN A 236 -5.88 -4.17 19.33
N THR A 237 -4.80 -3.59 19.85
CA THR A 237 -4.83 -2.37 20.67
C THR A 237 -3.85 -1.34 20.13
N CYS A 238 -4.37 -0.17 19.74
CA CYS A 238 -3.61 1.01 19.33
C CYS A 238 -3.12 1.78 20.56
N LEU A 239 -1.83 2.13 20.58
CA LEU A 239 -1.28 3.12 21.53
C LEU A 239 -0.89 4.39 20.77
N CYS A 240 -1.78 5.38 20.80
CA CYS A 240 -1.41 6.79 20.66
C CYS A 240 -1.25 7.36 22.07
N ARG A 241 -0.08 7.89 22.42
CA ARG A 241 0.00 8.96 23.43
C ARG A 241 0.96 10.06 23.02
N TYR A 242 0.49 11.24 23.37
CA TYR A 242 0.79 12.59 22.94
C TYR A 242 2.05 13.12 23.63
N ARG A 243 2.81 13.98 22.95
CA ARG A 243 3.85 14.83 23.55
C ARG A 243 3.19 15.93 24.38
N ASN A 244 3.73 16.25 25.55
CA ASN A 244 3.69 17.62 26.07
C ASN A 244 5.00 17.93 26.80
N ASN A 245 5.70 18.94 26.30
CA ASN A 245 6.70 19.70 27.05
C ASN A 245 5.95 20.67 27.96
N ASN A 246 6.41 20.84 29.21
CA ASN A 246 6.62 22.17 29.81
C ASN A 246 7.41 22.09 31.12
N ARG A 247 8.49 22.88 31.14
CA ARG A 247 9.04 23.72 32.23
C ARG A 247 8.92 23.23 33.68
N SER A 248 10.09 23.02 34.29
CA SER A 248 10.70 23.89 35.30
C SER A 248 12.17 23.51 35.46
#